data_AF-A0A921G9F4-F1
#
_entry.id   AF-A0A921G9F4-F1
#
_cell.length_a   1.000
_cell.length_b   1.000
_cell.length_c   1.000
_cell.angle_alpha   90.00
_cell.angle_beta   90.00
_cell.angle_gamma   90.00
#
_symmetry.space_group_name_H-M   'P 1'
#
loop_
_entity.id
_entity.type
_entity.pdbx_description
1 polymer ?
#
loop_
_entity_poly.entity_id
_entity_poly.type
_entity_poly.pdbx_seq_one_letter_code
_entity_poly.pdbx_strand_id
1 'polypeptide(L)' 'RDKQDMYEKGKEEGIEEGIKQGIIEKSKEKTKQLFNKYYPKEDDSILESLNSEQYDKIFEMILDNRGINEIKKFLK' A
#
# COMPACT_ATOMS: atom_id res chain seq x y z
N ARG A 1 33.34 14.29 16.82
CA ARG A 1 32.38 13.20 17.09
C ARG A 1 31.18 13.29 16.14
N ASP A 2 30.87 14.49 15.61
CA ASP A 2 29.63 14.82 14.89
C ASP A 2 29.46 14.23 13.48
N LYS A 3 30.54 13.80 12.80
CA LYS A 3 30.42 13.21 11.44
C LYS A 3 29.93 11.76 11.43
N GLN A 4 30.15 11.03 12.51
CA GLN A 4 29.82 9.61 12.57
C GLN A 4 28.33 9.43 12.88
N ASP A 5 27.80 10.22 13.81
CA ASP A 5 26.37 10.26 14.15
C ASP A 5 25.50 10.68 12.95
N MET A 6 25.95 11.63 12.12
CA MET A 6 25.22 12.02 10.90
C MET A 6 25.18 10.91 9.83
N TYR A 7 26.25 10.12 9.71
CA TYR A 7 26.33 9.04 8.73
C TYR A 7 25.50 7.83 9.15
N GLU A 8 25.49 7.51 10.45
CA GLU A 8 24.64 6.46 11.02
C GLU A 8 23.17 6.81 10.87
N LYS A 9 22.78 8.06 11.15
CA LYS A 9 21.41 8.54 10.98
C LYS A 9 20.91 8.48 9.53
N GLY A 10 21.73 8.90 8.56
CA GLY A 10 21.36 8.81 7.13
C GLY A 10 21.24 7.38 6.60
N LYS A 11 21.99 6.44 7.19
CA LYS A 11 21.88 5.01 6.86
C LYS A 11 20.62 4.37 7.43
N GLU A 12 20.27 4.71 8.68
CA GLU A 12 19.02 4.26 9.31
C GLU A 12 17.80 4.80 8.55
N GLU A 13 17.77 6.10 8.23
CA GLU A 13 16.70 6.72 7.45
C GLU A 13 16.52 6.05 6.06
N GLY A 14 17.62 5.77 5.36
CA GLY A 14 17.58 5.09 4.06
C GLY A 14 17.11 3.63 4.11
N ILE A 15 17.45 2.89 5.17
CA ILE A 15 16.96 1.52 5.38
C ILE A 15 15.46 1.55 5.69
N GLU A 16 15.02 2.48 6.53
CA GLU A 16 13.63 2.62 6.93
C GLU A 16 12.74 3.01 5.75
N GLU A 17 13.18 3.94 4.90
CA GLU A 17 12.50 4.29 3.65
C GLU A 17 12.42 3.10 2.68
N GLY A 18 13.52 2.35 2.51
CA GLY A 18 13.54 1.17 1.65
C GLY A 18 12.61 0.05 2.12
N ILE A 19 12.54 -0.18 3.44
CA ILE A 19 11.59 -1.14 4.02
C ILE A 19 10.14 -0.67 3.83
N LYS A 20 9.85 0.61 4.09
CA LYS A 20 8.51 1.19 3.89
C LYS A 20 8.06 1.07 2.43
N GLN A 21 8.92 1.41 1.47
CA GLN A 21 8.62 1.26 0.04
C GLN A 21 8.37 -0.20 -0.33
N GLY A 22 9.21 -1.14 0.12
CA GLY A 22 9.03 -2.57 -0.17
C GLY A 22 7.74 -3.16 0.41
N ILE A 23 7.31 -2.70 1.60
CA ILE A 23 6.03 -3.11 2.19
C ILE A 23 4.87 -2.56 1.37
N ILE A 24 4.92 -1.28 0.97
CA ILE A 24 3.88 -0.64 0.15
C ILE A 24 3.74 -1.36 -1.20
N GLU A 25 4.84 -1.63 -1.90
CA GLU A 25 4.82 -2.33 -3.18
C GLU A 25 4.20 -3.72 -3.06
N LYS A 26 4.57 -4.47 -2.01
CA LYS A 26 4.03 -5.81 -1.75
C LYS A 26 2.55 -5.77 -1.43
N SER A 27 2.09 -4.83 -0.60
CA SER A 27 0.66 -4.65 -0.30
C SER A 27 -0.11 -4.19 -1.54
N LYS A 28 0.46 -3.31 -2.36
CA LYS A 28 -0.11 -2.87 -3.63
C LYS A 28 -0.33 -4.04 -4.58
N GLU A 29 0.70 -4.83 -4.86
CA GLU A 29 0.62 -5.92 -5.82
C GLU A 29 -0.41 -6.97 -5.38
N LYS A 30 -0.39 -7.35 -4.09
CA LYS A 30 -1.38 -8.29 -3.52
C LYS A 30 -2.81 -7.76 -3.62
N THR A 31 -3.02 -6.49 -3.26
CA THR A 31 -4.33 -5.87 -3.30
C THR A 31 -4.83 -5.75 -4.73
N LYS A 32 -3.96 -5.40 -5.68
CA LYS A 32 -4.26 -5.30 -7.11
C LYS A 32 -4.66 -6.66 -7.70
N GLN A 33 -3.92 -7.72 -7.41
CA GLN A 33 -4.26 -9.08 -7.83
C GLN A 33 -5.62 -9.53 -7.27
N LEU A 34 -5.88 -9.25 -5.99
CA LEU A 34 -7.15 -9.60 -5.35
C LEU A 34 -8.31 -8.78 -5.93
N PHE A 35 -8.12 -7.47 -6.08
CA PHE A 35 -9.10 -6.56 -6.64
C PHE A 35 -9.52 -6.96 -8.05
N ASN A 36 -8.57 -7.24 -8.94
CA ASN A 36 -8.86 -7.67 -10.31
C ASN A 36 -9.58 -9.04 -10.37
N LYS A 37 -9.36 -9.89 -9.37
CA LYS A 37 -10.05 -11.19 -9.26
C LYS A 37 -11.51 -11.03 -8.80
N TYR A 38 -11.77 -10.17 -7.81
CA TYR A 38 -13.11 -9.96 -7.25
C TYR A 38 -13.96 -8.97 -8.05
N TYR A 39 -13.31 -7.99 -8.68
CA TYR A 39 -13.95 -6.97 -9.52
C TYR A 39 -13.31 -6.91 -10.92
N PRO A 40 -13.43 -7.96 -11.74
CA PRO A 40 -12.80 -8.02 -13.06
C PRO A 40 -13.33 -6.99 -14.07
N LYS A 41 -14.40 -6.27 -13.74
CA LYS A 41 -15.00 -5.20 -14.56
C LYS A 41 -14.55 -3.80 -14.17
N GLU A 42 -13.81 -3.68 -13.06
CA GLU A 42 -13.40 -2.41 -12.50
C GLU A 42 -11.94 -2.14 -12.82
N ASP A 43 -11.60 -0.86 -12.97
CA ASP A 43 -10.24 -0.44 -13.25
C ASP A 43 -9.44 -0.33 -11.95
N ASP A 44 -8.26 -0.96 -11.93
CA ASP A 44 -7.37 -0.95 -10.77
C ASP A 44 -6.61 0.38 -10.57
N SER A 45 -6.80 1.36 -11.46
CA SER A 45 -6.31 2.74 -11.31
C SER A 45 -6.77 3.39 -10.01
N ILE A 46 -7.90 2.95 -9.44
CA ILE A 46 -8.35 3.43 -8.11
C ILE A 46 -7.39 3.07 -6.99
N LEU A 47 -6.52 2.08 -7.23
CA LEU A 47 -5.52 1.62 -6.27
C LEU A 47 -4.17 2.32 -6.43
N GLU A 48 -3.93 3.07 -7.52
CA GLU A 48 -2.58 3.59 -7.83
C GLU A 48 -2.09 4.70 -6.87
N SER A 49 -3.01 5.42 -6.21
CA SER A 49 -2.69 6.58 -5.34
C SER A 49 -2.87 6.30 -3.84
N LEU A 50 -2.73 5.05 -3.41
CA LEU A 50 -2.97 4.63 -2.03
C LEU A 50 -1.69 4.53 -1.20
N ASN A 51 -1.83 4.77 0.10
CA ASN A 51 -0.79 4.46 1.09
C ASN A 51 -0.90 2.99 1.58
N SER A 52 0.12 2.50 2.31
CA SER A 52 0.14 1.12 2.84
C SER A 52 -1.12 0.77 3.65
N GLU A 53 -1.58 1.67 4.53
CA GLU A 53 -2.73 1.43 5.40
C GLU A 53 -4.04 1.36 4.59
N GLN A 54 -4.16 2.15 3.53
CA GLN A 54 -5.29 2.08 2.60
C GLN A 54 -5.28 0.77 1.81
N TYR A 55 -4.11 0.31 1.35
CA TYR A 55 -4.02 -1.00 0.70
C TYR A 55 -4.45 -2.13 1.65
N ASP A 56 -3.96 -2.13 2.89
CA ASP A 56 -4.31 -3.17 3.86
C ASP A 56 -5.80 -3.15 4.19
N LYS A 57 -6.41 -1.97 4.39
CA LYS A 57 -7.87 -1.85 4.59
C LYS A 57 -8.67 -2.33 3.38
N ILE A 58 -8.28 -1.98 2.17
CA ILE A 58 -8.97 -2.44 0.96
C ILE A 58 -8.82 -3.94 0.82
N PHE A 59 -7.64 -4.49 1.08
CA PHE A 59 -7.41 -5.92 1.09
C PHE A 59 -8.39 -6.63 2.04
N GLU A 60 -8.54 -6.14 3.27
CA GLU A 60 -9.55 -6.65 4.22
C GLU A 60 -10.98 -6.49 3.70
N MET A 61 -11.35 -5.33 3.13
CA MET A 61 -12.69 -5.11 2.56
C MET A 61 -13.00 -6.08 1.41
N ILE A 62 -12.01 -6.44 0.59
CA ILE A 62 -12.18 -7.42 -0.48
C ILE A 62 -12.33 -8.83 0.11
N LEU A 63 -11.57 -9.17 1.16
CA LEU A 63 -11.72 -10.45 1.87
C LEU A 63 -13.09 -10.57 2.57
N ASP A 64 -13.61 -9.47 3.11
CA ASP A 64 -14.97 -9.34 3.64
C ASP A 64 -16.06 -9.42 2.54
N ASN A 65 -15.65 -9.57 1.27
CA ASN A 65 -16.52 -9.63 0.10
C ASN A 65 -17.42 -8.39 -0.02
N ARG A 66 -16.91 -7.21 0.39
CA ARG A 66 -17.65 -5.95 0.29
C ARG A 66 -17.85 -5.55 -1.16
N GLY A 67 -18.84 -4.69 -1.40
CA GLY A 67 -19.07 -4.17 -2.76
C GLY A 67 -17.99 -3.18 -3.18
N ILE A 68 -17.69 -3.12 -4.48
CA ILE A 68 -16.79 -2.10 -5.05
C ILE A 68 -17.23 -0.67 -4.67
N ASN A 69 -18.53 -0.43 -4.57
CA ASN A 69 -19.06 0.88 -4.19
C ASN A 69 -18.66 1.29 -2.76
N GLU A 70 -18.46 0.34 -1.85
CA GLU A 70 -17.96 0.62 -0.51
C GLU A 70 -16.48 0.98 -0.54
N ILE A 71 -15.68 0.23 -1.30
CA ILE A 71 -14.26 0.53 -1.51
C ILE A 71 -14.11 1.94 -2.12
N LYS A 72 -14.88 2.26 -3.17
CA LYS A 72 -14.88 3.60 -3.79
C LYS A 72 -15.33 4.71 -2.83
N LYS A 73 -16.23 4.42 -1.89
CA LYS A 73 -16.62 5.38 -0.83
C LYS A 73 -15.52 5.58 0.20
N PHE A 74 -14.79 4.52 0.54
CA PHE A 74 -13.65 4.59 1.46
C PHE A 74 -12.47 5.37 0.86
N LEU A 75 -12.31 5.31 -0.46
CA LEU A 75 -11.26 6.03 -1.21
C LEU A 75 -11.56 7.51 -1.50
N LYS A 76 -12.79 7.96 -1.22
CA LYS A 76 -13.27 9.33 -1.47
C LYS A 76 -13.12 10.20 -0.24
#